data_AF-A0A956H5J0-F1
#
_entry.id   AF-A0A956H5J0-F1
#
_cell.length_a   1.000
_cell.length_b   1.000
_cell.length_c   1.000
_cell.angle_alpha   90.00
_cell.angle_beta   90.00
_cell.angle_gamma   90.00
#
_symmetry.space_group_name_H-M   'P 1'
#
loop_
_entity.id
_entity.type
_entity.pdbx_description
1 polymer ?
#
loop_
_entity_poly.entity_id
_entity_poly.type
_entity_poly.pdbx_seq_one_letter_code
_entity_poly.pdbx_strand_id
1 'polypeptide(L)'
;MKTRRASRSMLVTIPLFLLVSLAGCVEEDALTPDDLAGTPDVLNLGGEPIAVAGACGDDEIDAGELCDGSDLGGVGCGDVDAAYVGGTLGCNLTCNGYDTSACLVQGEGNACVYNSHCGASAPACVNGACSVGDEGDAC
;
A
#
# COMPACT_ATOMS: atom_id res chain seq x y z
N MET A 1 75.67 -9.40 -20.66
CA MET A 1 74.90 -9.79 -19.45
C MET A 1 73.41 -9.74 -19.78
N LYS A 2 72.73 -10.89 -19.65
CA LYS A 2 71.27 -11.04 -19.80
C LYS A 2 70.67 -11.03 -18.39
N THR A 3 69.71 -10.15 -18.10
CA THR A 3 68.81 -10.29 -16.95
C THR A 3 67.37 -10.11 -17.42
N ARG A 4 66.63 -11.22 -17.47
CA ARG A 4 65.20 -11.27 -17.73
C ARG A 4 64.50 -10.74 -16.48
N ARG A 5 63.72 -9.66 -16.59
CA ARG A 5 62.77 -9.29 -15.52
C ARG A 5 61.37 -9.61 -16.01
N ALA A 6 60.85 -10.72 -15.49
CA ALA A 6 59.47 -11.15 -15.63
C ALA A 6 58.56 -10.06 -15.07
N SER A 7 57.84 -9.34 -15.94
CA SER A 7 56.73 -8.48 -15.52
C SER A 7 55.45 -9.29 -15.69
N ARG A 8 54.92 -9.67 -14.55
CA ARG A 8 53.81 -10.58 -14.32
C ARG A 8 52.60 -10.25 -15.19
N SER A 9 52.13 -11.25 -15.93
CA SER A 9 50.78 -11.32 -16.44
C SER A 9 49.84 -11.25 -15.24
N MET A 10 49.26 -10.06 -15.02
CA MET A 10 48.27 -9.81 -13.98
C MET A 10 46.96 -10.43 -14.47
N LEU A 11 46.86 -11.76 -14.29
CA LEU A 11 45.59 -12.47 -14.30
C LEU A 11 44.73 -11.81 -13.21
N VAL A 12 43.93 -10.84 -13.62
CA VAL A 12 42.85 -10.29 -12.80
C VAL A 12 41.85 -11.44 -12.68
N THR A 13 41.97 -12.21 -11.62
CA THR A 13 40.95 -13.15 -11.17
C THR A 13 39.76 -12.32 -10.72
N ILE A 14 38.88 -11.98 -11.67
CA ILE A 14 37.57 -11.41 -11.38
C ILE A 14 36.85 -12.47 -10.53
N PRO A 15 36.50 -12.19 -9.26
CA PRO A 15 35.78 -13.15 -8.46
C PRO A 15 34.46 -13.47 -9.16
N LEU A 16 34.13 -14.76 -9.27
CA LEU A 16 32.88 -15.30 -9.85
C LEU A 16 31.61 -14.85 -9.09
N PHE A 17 31.74 -13.92 -8.14
CA PHE A 17 30.64 -13.31 -7.39
C PHE A 17 30.07 -12.04 -8.04
N LEU A 18 30.46 -11.72 -9.28
CA LEU A 18 30.05 -10.50 -9.99
C LEU A 18 29.06 -10.75 -11.15
N LEU A 19 28.33 -11.87 -11.10
CA LEU A 19 27.15 -12.09 -11.94
C LEU A 19 25.90 -11.91 -11.09
N VAL A 20 25.35 -10.69 -11.19
CA VAL A 20 23.91 -10.46 -11.35
C VAL A 20 23.03 -11.14 -10.30
N SER A 21 22.75 -10.38 -9.26
CA SER A 21 21.35 -10.14 -8.95
C SER A 21 21.22 -8.65 -8.67
N LEU A 22 20.82 -7.90 -9.69
CA LEU A 22 19.98 -6.73 -9.48
C LEU A 22 18.67 -7.27 -8.87
N ALA A 23 18.72 -7.62 -7.60
CA ALA A 23 17.55 -7.41 -6.78
C ALA A 23 17.40 -5.90 -6.76
N GLY A 24 16.35 -5.41 -7.45
CA GLY A 24 15.78 -4.13 -7.07
C GLY A 24 15.43 -4.15 -5.58
N CYS A 25 14.91 -3.04 -5.07
CA CYS A 25 14.35 -3.03 -3.72
C CYS A 25 13.32 -4.17 -3.61
N VAL A 26 13.71 -5.30 -3.03
CA VAL A 26 12.78 -6.21 -2.39
C VAL A 26 12.79 -5.72 -0.96
N GLU A 27 11.81 -4.88 -0.62
CA GLU A 27 11.36 -4.85 0.76
C GLU A 27 10.91 -6.28 1.05
N GLU A 28 11.66 -6.98 1.90
CA GLU A 28 11.33 -8.31 2.39
C GLU A 28 10.21 -8.20 3.44
N ASP A 29 9.18 -7.39 3.15
CA ASP A 29 7.89 -7.50 3.80
C ASP A 29 7.02 -8.36 2.89
N ALA A 30 7.37 -9.64 2.86
CA ALA A 30 6.48 -10.66 2.36
C ALA A 30 5.28 -10.69 3.31
N LEU A 31 4.28 -9.87 3.01
CA LEU A 31 2.92 -10.05 3.46
C LEU A 31 2.60 -11.52 3.21
N THR A 32 2.51 -12.29 4.29
CA THR A 32 2.23 -13.71 4.13
C THR A 32 0.80 -13.84 3.60
N PRO A 33 0.50 -14.83 2.75
CA PRO A 33 -0.89 -15.10 2.38
C PRO A 33 -1.76 -15.52 3.58
N ASP A 34 -1.20 -15.64 4.79
CA ASP A 34 -1.92 -15.84 6.06
C ASP A 34 -2.44 -14.53 6.70
N ASP A 35 -2.04 -13.35 6.21
CA ASP A 35 -2.58 -12.05 6.70
C ASP A 35 -3.76 -11.51 5.85
N LEU A 36 -4.20 -12.24 4.80
CA LEU A 36 -5.28 -11.81 3.89
C LEU A 36 -6.51 -12.75 3.87
N ALA A 37 -6.68 -13.58 4.89
CA ALA A 37 -7.97 -14.21 5.11
C ALA A 37 -8.37 -13.96 6.56
N GLY A 38 -9.22 -12.95 6.75
CA GLY A 38 -10.28 -13.10 7.74
C GLY A 38 -10.92 -14.45 7.46
N THR A 39 -10.60 -15.45 8.28
CA THR A 39 -11.35 -16.70 8.24
C THR A 39 -12.79 -16.29 8.51
N PRO A 40 -13.78 -16.61 7.65
CA PRO A 40 -15.15 -16.49 8.07
C PRO A 40 -15.25 -17.33 9.34
N ASP A 41 -15.51 -16.65 10.43
CA ASP A 41 -15.60 -17.21 11.77
C ASP A 41 -16.84 -18.11 11.79
N VAL A 42 -16.68 -19.33 11.29
CA VAL A 42 -17.61 -20.42 11.53
C VAL A 42 -17.19 -21.08 12.83
N LEU A 43 -17.48 -20.42 13.96
CA LEU A 43 -17.50 -21.04 15.28
C LEU A 43 -18.54 -22.17 15.30
N ASN A 44 -18.13 -23.35 14.82
CA ASN A 44 -18.91 -24.57 14.93
C ASN A 44 -18.83 -25.11 16.37
N LEU A 45 -19.75 -24.67 17.23
CA LEU A 45 -20.02 -25.26 18.54
C LEU A 45 -21.40 -25.97 18.62
N GLY A 46 -21.80 -26.66 17.56
CA GLY A 46 -22.79 -27.73 17.70
C GLY A 46 -24.27 -27.33 17.81
N GLY A 47 -24.79 -26.61 16.82
CA GLY A 47 -26.16 -26.88 16.35
C GLY A 47 -27.32 -25.98 16.79
N GLU A 48 -27.08 -24.69 17.09
CA GLU A 48 -28.15 -23.66 17.11
C GLU A 48 -27.62 -22.40 16.38
N PRO A 49 -28.37 -21.79 15.44
CA PRO A 49 -27.94 -20.56 14.78
C PRO A 49 -28.06 -19.38 15.75
N ILE A 50 -26.94 -19.05 16.40
CA ILE A 50 -26.76 -17.74 17.03
C ILE A 50 -26.47 -16.75 15.90
N ALA A 51 -27.08 -15.56 15.96
CA ALA A 51 -27.02 -14.52 14.93
C ALA A 51 -25.67 -14.53 14.22
N VAL A 52 -25.69 -14.93 12.95
CA VAL A 52 -24.51 -14.85 12.10
C VAL A 52 -24.11 -13.38 12.13
N ALA A 53 -22.95 -13.09 12.71
CA ALA A 53 -22.32 -11.82 12.44
C ALA A 53 -22.23 -11.72 10.92
N GLY A 54 -22.58 -10.55 10.37
CA GLY A 54 -22.51 -10.30 8.94
C GLY A 54 -21.25 -10.84 8.30
N ALA A 55 -21.41 -11.37 7.09
CA ALA A 55 -20.28 -11.93 6.38
C ALA A 55 -19.59 -10.82 5.58
N CYS A 56 -18.65 -10.13 6.24
CA CYS A 56 -17.84 -9.10 5.59
C CYS A 56 -17.37 -9.50 4.18
N GLY A 57 -17.76 -8.67 3.20
CA GLY A 57 -17.53 -8.87 1.77
C GLY A 57 -18.73 -9.44 1.02
N ASP A 58 -19.95 -9.38 1.57
CA ASP A 58 -21.19 -9.78 0.89
C ASP A 58 -22.00 -8.61 0.29
N ASP A 59 -21.44 -7.39 0.35
CA ASP A 59 -22.02 -6.13 -0.12
C ASP A 59 -23.34 -5.73 0.58
N GLU A 60 -23.63 -6.26 1.79
CA GLU A 60 -24.74 -5.83 2.65
C GLU A 60 -24.23 -5.47 4.06
N ILE A 61 -24.57 -4.28 4.57
CA ILE A 61 -24.16 -3.90 5.93
C ILE A 61 -25.03 -4.64 6.96
N ASP A 62 -24.42 -5.63 7.62
CA ASP A 62 -25.07 -6.45 8.62
C ASP A 62 -24.86 -5.94 10.05
N ALA A 63 -25.50 -6.62 11.01
CA ALA A 63 -25.40 -6.26 12.42
C ALA A 63 -23.97 -6.41 12.96
N GLY A 64 -23.32 -5.26 13.20
CA GLY A 64 -21.96 -5.20 13.75
C GLY A 64 -20.92 -4.67 12.75
N GLU A 65 -21.32 -4.45 11.50
CA GLU A 65 -20.47 -3.88 10.45
C GLU A 65 -20.67 -2.37 10.34
N LEU A 66 -19.61 -1.67 9.94
CA LEU A 66 -19.63 -0.24 9.63
C LEU A 66 -19.90 0.01 8.15
N CYS A 67 -19.43 -0.90 7.30
CA CYS A 67 -19.54 -0.92 5.84
C CYS A 67 -19.35 -2.37 5.40
N ASP A 68 -19.76 -2.71 4.18
CA ASP A 68 -19.43 -3.99 3.53
C ASP A 68 -19.19 -3.76 2.03
N GLY A 69 -17.99 -4.11 1.56
CA GLY A 69 -17.66 -4.04 0.14
C GLY A 69 -17.87 -2.64 -0.43
N SER A 70 -18.87 -2.51 -1.32
CA SER A 70 -19.27 -1.22 -1.91
C SER A 70 -20.36 -0.47 -1.13
N ASP A 71 -21.04 -1.14 -0.18
CA ASP A 71 -22.00 -0.49 0.71
C ASP A 71 -21.26 0.20 1.86
N LEU A 72 -21.13 1.51 1.74
CA LEU A 72 -20.48 2.37 2.74
C LEU A 72 -21.48 3.02 3.71
N GLY A 73 -22.77 2.63 3.67
CA GLY A 73 -23.79 3.20 4.54
C GLY A 73 -24.06 4.69 4.25
N GLY A 74 -23.70 5.14 3.06
CA GLY A 74 -23.77 6.56 2.65
C GLY A 74 -22.66 7.45 3.20
N VAL A 75 -21.63 6.88 3.83
CA VAL A 75 -20.46 7.61 4.35
C VAL A 75 -19.48 7.90 3.20
N GLY A 76 -19.00 9.14 3.13
CA GLY A 76 -17.90 9.55 2.25
C GLY A 76 -16.63 9.92 3.01
N CYS A 77 -15.53 10.15 2.29
CA CYS A 77 -14.25 10.53 2.88
C CYS A 77 -14.36 11.73 3.84
N GLY A 78 -15.15 12.76 3.48
CA GLY A 78 -15.34 13.95 4.30
C GLY A 78 -16.12 13.72 5.61
N ASP A 79 -16.88 12.61 5.70
CA ASP A 79 -17.57 12.21 6.93
C ASP A 79 -16.63 11.47 7.90
N VAL A 80 -15.58 10.83 7.38
CA VAL A 80 -14.55 10.14 8.17
C VAL A 80 -13.55 11.15 8.74
N ASP A 81 -13.05 12.08 7.91
CA ASP A 81 -12.20 13.18 8.35
C ASP A 81 -12.46 14.43 7.50
N ALA A 82 -12.60 15.58 8.15
CA ALA A 82 -12.83 16.87 7.50
C ALA A 82 -11.62 17.38 6.69
N ALA A 83 -10.44 16.77 6.83
CA ALA A 83 -9.26 17.03 6.01
C ALA A 83 -9.42 16.53 4.57
N TYR A 84 -10.25 15.50 4.36
CA TYR A 84 -10.53 14.98 3.03
C TYR A 84 -11.54 15.87 2.31
N VAL A 85 -11.19 16.24 1.08
CA VAL A 85 -12.01 17.09 0.20
C VAL A 85 -12.56 16.34 -1.00
N GLY A 86 -12.18 15.07 -1.16
CA GLY A 86 -12.62 14.20 -2.25
C GLY A 86 -12.02 12.80 -2.15
N GLY A 87 -11.96 12.11 -3.29
CA GLY A 87 -11.46 10.73 -3.38
C GLY A 87 -12.57 9.68 -3.29
N THR A 88 -12.16 8.43 -3.14
CA THR A 88 -13.05 7.27 -3.01
C THR A 88 -12.79 6.61 -1.66
N LEU A 89 -13.83 6.46 -0.85
CA LEU A 89 -13.76 5.74 0.42
C LEU A 89 -13.93 4.24 0.14
N GLY A 90 -13.13 3.40 0.79
CA GLY A 90 -13.29 1.95 0.74
C GLY A 90 -13.80 1.40 2.08
N CYS A 91 -14.29 0.17 2.06
CA CYS A 91 -14.47 -0.60 3.28
C CYS A 91 -13.25 -1.48 3.54
N ASN A 92 -12.81 -1.59 4.79
CA ASN A 92 -11.70 -2.49 5.12
C ASN A 92 -12.14 -3.97 5.07
N LEU A 93 -11.16 -4.88 5.01
CA LEU A 93 -11.40 -6.33 4.89
C LEU A 93 -12.05 -7.00 6.11
N THR A 94 -12.26 -6.25 7.19
CA THR A 94 -12.87 -6.72 8.43
C THR A 94 -14.19 -6.02 8.73
N CYS A 95 -14.66 -5.15 7.83
CA CYS A 95 -15.92 -4.40 7.90
C CYS A 95 -16.11 -3.58 9.19
N ASN A 96 -15.06 -3.40 9.98
CA ASN A 96 -15.08 -2.68 11.25
C ASN A 96 -14.53 -1.24 11.13
N GLY A 97 -14.21 -0.82 9.92
CA GLY A 97 -13.61 0.47 9.63
C GLY A 97 -13.50 0.75 8.13
N TYR A 98 -13.24 2.01 7.82
CA TYR A 98 -13.10 2.48 6.44
C TYR A 98 -11.64 2.52 6.01
N ASP A 99 -11.40 2.20 4.74
CA ASP A 99 -10.13 2.43 4.06
C ASP A 99 -10.15 3.83 3.44
N THR A 100 -9.23 4.67 3.90
CA THR A 100 -9.08 6.08 3.46
C THR A 100 -7.90 6.29 2.53
N SER A 101 -7.21 5.22 2.11
CA SER A 101 -6.03 5.28 1.23
C SER A 101 -6.29 5.98 -0.12
N ALA A 102 -7.53 5.95 -0.60
CA ALA A 102 -7.95 6.62 -1.82
C ALA A 102 -8.74 7.94 -1.57
N CYS A 103 -8.77 8.43 -0.33
CA CYS A 103 -9.34 9.72 0.02
C CYS A 103 -8.32 10.83 -0.24
N LEU A 104 -8.77 11.93 -0.85
CA LEU A 104 -7.91 13.03 -1.29
C LEU A 104 -7.98 14.21 -0.32
N VAL A 105 -6.82 14.72 0.12
CA VAL A 105 -6.78 15.97 0.89
C VAL A 105 -6.68 17.20 -0.02
N GLN A 106 -6.83 18.38 0.55
CA GLN A 106 -6.69 19.62 -0.20
C GLN A 106 -5.28 19.76 -0.79
N GLY A 107 -5.21 19.76 -2.12
CA GLY A 107 -3.96 20.02 -2.85
C GLY A 107 -3.35 18.79 -3.49
N GLU A 108 -3.75 17.58 -3.10
CA GLU A 108 -3.36 16.35 -3.78
C GLU A 108 -3.90 16.30 -5.21
N GLY A 109 -3.11 15.77 -6.14
CA GLY A 109 -3.45 15.68 -7.56
C GLY A 109 -3.37 17.01 -8.33
N ASN A 110 -3.16 18.14 -7.66
CA ASN A 110 -3.04 19.44 -8.33
C ASN A 110 -1.81 19.52 -9.22
N ALA A 111 -1.95 20.19 -10.38
CA ALA A 111 -0.85 20.35 -11.32
C ALA A 111 0.33 21.14 -10.72
N CYS A 112 1.55 20.64 -10.91
CA CYS A 112 2.76 21.24 -10.38
C CYS A 112 3.97 21.09 -11.33
N VAL A 113 5.04 21.83 -11.05
CA VAL A 113 6.36 21.70 -11.73
C VAL A 113 7.48 21.55 -10.70
N TYR A 114 7.32 22.21 -9.55
CA TYR A 114 8.25 22.15 -8.42
C TYR A 114 7.44 21.98 -7.13
N ASN A 115 8.07 21.45 -6.08
CA ASN A 115 7.45 21.27 -4.76
C ASN A 115 6.90 22.58 -4.18
N SER A 116 7.48 23.74 -4.53
CA SER A 116 6.99 25.04 -4.09
C SER A 116 5.63 25.46 -4.69
N HIS A 117 5.12 24.74 -5.69
CA HIS A 117 3.76 24.95 -6.20
C HIS A 117 2.71 24.18 -5.39
N CYS A 118 3.16 23.29 -4.51
CA CYS A 118 2.29 22.46 -3.72
C CYS A 118 2.09 23.02 -2.31
N GLY A 119 0.94 22.70 -1.72
CA GLY A 119 0.56 23.13 -0.38
C GLY A 119 1.21 22.27 0.71
N ALA A 120 1.08 22.70 1.97
CA ALA A 120 1.61 21.96 3.11
C ALA A 120 1.01 20.56 3.28
N SER A 121 -0.24 20.36 2.83
CA SER A 121 -0.93 19.09 2.89
C SER A 121 -0.51 18.10 1.80
N ALA A 122 0.14 18.55 0.72
CA ALA A 122 0.59 17.67 -0.37
C ALA A 122 1.92 18.19 -0.94
N PRO A 123 3.02 18.20 -0.17
CA PRO A 123 4.18 19.05 -0.45
C PRO A 123 5.10 18.58 -1.59
N ALA A 124 4.92 17.35 -2.09
CA ALA A 124 5.79 16.77 -3.11
C ALA A 124 5.20 16.96 -4.51
N CYS A 125 5.99 17.44 -5.48
CA CYS A 125 5.58 17.49 -6.88
C CYS A 125 6.17 16.33 -7.66
N VAL A 126 5.34 15.37 -8.06
CA VAL A 126 5.77 14.19 -8.82
C VAL A 126 4.89 13.99 -10.06
N ASN A 127 5.52 13.70 -11.20
CA ASN A 127 4.84 13.52 -12.49
C ASN A 127 3.88 14.67 -12.87
N GLY A 128 4.16 15.87 -12.37
CA GLY A 128 3.33 17.05 -12.59
C GLY A 128 2.09 17.14 -11.70
N ALA A 129 1.97 16.33 -10.65
CA ALA A 129 0.91 16.39 -9.64
C ALA A 129 1.48 16.51 -8.22
N CYS A 130 0.77 17.21 -7.34
CA CYS A 130 1.12 17.29 -5.93
C CYS A 130 0.69 16.03 -5.18
N SER A 131 1.52 15.53 -4.27
CA SER A 131 1.32 14.30 -3.50
C SER A 131 1.65 14.50 -2.03
N VAL A 132 0.98 13.73 -1.16
CA VAL A 132 1.26 13.64 0.29
C VAL A 132 2.57 12.93 0.58
N GLY A 133 3.01 12.04 -0.33
CA GLY A 133 4.20 11.23 -0.15
C GLY A 133 3.91 9.96 0.65
N ASP A 134 2.75 9.35 0.42
CA ASP A 134 2.37 8.08 1.03
C ASP A 134 3.03 6.90 0.30
N GLU A 135 3.08 5.74 0.96
CA GLU A 135 3.63 4.51 0.37
C GLU A 135 2.86 4.11 -0.88
N GLY A 136 3.52 4.13 -2.05
CA GLY A 136 2.91 3.81 -3.35
C GLY A 136 2.70 5.02 -4.28
N ASP A 137 2.92 6.25 -3.79
CA ASP A 137 3.01 7.42 -4.67
C ASP A 137 4.21 7.29 -5.62
N ALA A 138 4.05 7.80 -6.85
CA ALA A 138 5.20 7.92 -7.74
C ALA A 138 6.27 8.81 -7.06
N CYS A 139 7.54 8.42 -7.21
CA CYS A 139 8.70 9.16 -6.69
C CYS A 139 9.20 10.24 -7.66
#